data_AF-A0A1B1N4R7-F1
#
_entry.id   AF-A0A1B1N4R7-F1
#
_cell.length_a   1.000
_cell.length_b   1.000
_cell.length_c   1.000
_cell.angle_alpha   90.00
_cell.angle_beta   90.00
_cell.angle_gamma   90.00
#
_symmetry.space_group_name_H-M   'P 1'
#
loop_
_entity.id
_entity.type
_entity.pdbx_description
1 polymer ?
#
loop_
_entity_poly.entity_id
_entity_poly.type
_entity_poly.pdbx_seq_one_letter_code
_entity_poly.pdbx_strand_id
1 'polypeptide(L)'
;MHRKTQWYLFCLLSVITMILLITGCNSADTAWKVYEGSAVDKSFPVPKEASKAEAALKSSKMEYVRYAVPGLREDSKLPTAYEEEIKAWGWTENKAEQTGSTRVFMKNNQIIQLSLQKNAFILYIPKTNDVAVQGLNNQANNP
;
A
#
# COMPACT_ATOMS: atom_id res chain seq x y z
N MET A 1 -9.16 -51.36 -28.54
CA MET A 1 -9.85 -50.16 -28.01
C MET A 1 -9.00 -49.28 -27.07
N HIS A 2 -7.77 -49.68 -26.67
CA HIS A 2 -6.94 -48.93 -25.70
C HIS A 2 -6.23 -47.66 -26.21
N ARG A 3 -5.92 -47.56 -27.52
CA ARG A 3 -5.15 -46.42 -28.06
C ARG A 3 -5.93 -45.10 -28.08
N LYS A 4 -7.26 -45.16 -28.29
CA LYS A 4 -8.11 -43.97 -28.33
C LYS A 4 -8.37 -43.42 -26.94
N THR A 5 -8.63 -44.28 -25.95
CA THR A 5 -8.76 -43.91 -24.53
C THR A 5 -7.49 -43.31 -23.97
N GLN A 6 -6.32 -43.81 -24.37
CA GLN A 6 -5.03 -43.26 -23.94
C GLN A 6 -4.77 -41.85 -24.51
N TRP A 7 -5.26 -41.56 -25.72
CA TRP A 7 -5.17 -40.23 -26.33
C TRP A 7 -6.15 -39.24 -25.68
N TYR A 8 -7.38 -39.68 -25.39
CA TYR A 8 -8.36 -38.88 -24.64
C TYR A 8 -7.88 -38.54 -23.22
N LEU A 9 -7.27 -39.49 -22.52
CA LEU A 9 -6.70 -39.25 -21.19
C LEU A 9 -5.56 -38.22 -21.23
N PHE A 10 -4.72 -38.25 -22.28
CA PHE A 10 -3.64 -37.28 -22.44
C PHE A 10 -4.15 -35.87 -22.76
N CYS A 11 -5.16 -35.76 -23.62
CA CYS A 11 -5.83 -34.48 -23.89
C CYS A 11 -6.55 -33.93 -22.65
N LEU A 12 -7.24 -34.79 -21.90
CA LEU A 12 -7.97 -34.39 -20.69
C LEU A 12 -7.01 -33.94 -19.58
N LEU A 13 -5.86 -34.61 -19.42
CA LEU A 13 -4.82 -34.22 -18.47
C LEU A 13 -4.17 -32.87 -18.85
N SER A 14 -3.94 -32.62 -20.14
CA SER A 14 -3.41 -31.34 -20.65
C SER A 14 -4.37 -30.17 -20.47
N VAL A 15 -5.68 -30.40 -20.54
CA VAL A 15 -6.68 -29.35 -20.31
C VAL A 15 -6.78 -29.03 -18.81
N ILE A 16 -6.66 -30.04 -17.94
CA ILE A 16 -6.65 -29.85 -16.48
C ILE A 16 -5.43 -29.05 -16.02
N THR A 17 -4.24 -29.31 -16.56
CA THR A 17 -3.04 -28.52 -16.22
C THR A 17 -3.13 -27.08 -16.70
N MET A 18 -3.80 -26.81 -17.83
CA MET A 18 -4.04 -25.44 -18.29
C MET A 18 -5.01 -24.68 -17.36
N ILE A 19 -6.02 -25.35 -16.79
CA ILE A 19 -6.97 -24.75 -15.83
C ILE A 19 -6.29 -24.43 -14.48
N LEU A 20 -5.29 -25.22 -14.08
CA LEU A 20 -4.52 -24.99 -12.85
C LEU A 20 -3.54 -23.80 -12.94
N LEU A 21 -3.18 -23.35 -14.15
CA LEU A 21 -2.31 -22.18 -14.33
C LEU A 21 -3.06 -20.84 -14.28
N ILE A 22 -4.40 -20.86 -14.22
CA ILE A 22 -5.26 -19.66 -14.16
C ILE A 22 -5.74 -19.33 -12.74
N THR A 23 -5.31 -20.06 -11.71
CA THR A 23 -5.50 -19.60 -10.32
C THR A 23 -4.48 -18.49 -10.04
N GLY A 24 -4.71 -17.34 -10.66
CA GLY A 24 -4.12 -16.08 -10.25
C GLY A 24 -4.43 -15.85 -8.78
N CYS A 25 -3.39 -15.49 -8.03
CA CYS A 25 -3.45 -15.16 -6.63
C CYS A 25 -4.64 -14.22 -6.39
N ASN A 26 -5.64 -14.69 -5.62
CA ASN A 26 -6.73 -13.86 -5.11
C ASN A 26 -6.14 -12.96 -4.02
N SER A 27 -5.28 -12.04 -4.46
CA SER A 27 -4.87 -10.87 -3.70
C SER A 27 -6.18 -10.22 -3.34
N ALA A 28 -6.47 -10.05 -2.05
CA ALA A 28 -7.69 -9.41 -1.61
C ALA A 28 -7.79 -8.05 -2.30
N ASP A 29 -8.51 -8.01 -3.43
CA ASP A 29 -8.82 -6.84 -4.22
C ASP A 29 -9.63 -5.97 -3.28
N THR A 30 -8.91 -5.14 -2.53
CA THR A 30 -9.57 -4.17 -1.69
C THR A 30 -10.15 -3.20 -2.68
N ALA A 31 -11.47 -3.27 -2.84
CA ALA A 31 -12.24 -2.76 -3.98
C ALA A 31 -12.30 -1.22 -4.05
N TRP A 32 -11.21 -0.54 -3.71
CA TRP A 32 -11.07 0.91 -3.75
C TRP A 32 -10.91 1.32 -5.20
N LYS A 33 -11.99 1.84 -5.78
CA LYS A 33 -12.00 2.30 -7.18
C LYS A 33 -11.92 3.81 -7.29
N VAL A 34 -12.17 4.50 -6.19
CA VAL A 34 -12.26 5.96 -6.15
C VAL A 34 -11.37 6.47 -5.03
N TYR A 35 -10.48 7.38 -5.39
CA TYR A 35 -9.55 8.02 -4.46
C TYR A 35 -9.84 9.51 -4.40
N GLU A 36 -9.66 10.08 -3.22
CA GLU A 36 -9.75 11.52 -2.99
C GLU A 36 -8.50 12.02 -2.26
N GLY A 37 -8.25 13.32 -2.32
CA GLY A 37 -7.16 13.93 -1.59
C GLY A 37 -7.36 13.79 -0.08
N SER A 38 -6.28 13.49 0.64
CA SER A 38 -6.33 13.36 2.09
C SER A 38 -6.78 14.66 2.78
N ALA A 39 -7.33 14.54 3.98
CA ALA A 39 -7.78 15.66 4.81
C ALA A 39 -6.66 16.62 5.22
N VAL A 40 -5.42 16.14 5.28
CA VAL A 40 -4.25 16.90 5.76
C VAL A 40 -3.38 17.40 4.60
N ASP A 41 -3.33 16.66 3.50
CA ASP A 41 -2.71 17.04 2.25
C ASP A 41 -3.52 16.50 1.06
N LYS A 42 -4.15 17.42 0.33
CA LYS A 42 -4.99 17.10 -0.83
C LYS A 42 -4.22 16.45 -1.98
N SER A 43 -2.90 16.48 -1.96
CA SER A 43 -2.05 15.88 -2.98
C SER A 43 -1.73 14.41 -2.73
N PHE A 44 -2.05 13.88 -1.54
CA PHE A 44 -1.90 12.45 -1.22
C PHE A 44 -3.24 11.72 -1.37
N PRO A 45 -3.33 10.64 -2.18
CA PRO A 45 -4.59 9.93 -2.40
C PRO A 45 -4.97 9.05 -1.21
N VAL A 46 -6.27 9.02 -0.90
CA VAL A 46 -6.90 8.20 0.15
C VAL A 46 -8.13 7.54 -0.48
N PRO A 47 -8.40 6.24 -0.23
CA PRO A 47 -9.63 5.59 -0.70
C PRO A 47 -10.87 6.34 -0.21
N LYS A 48 -11.84 6.60 -1.09
CA LYS A 48 -13.09 7.29 -0.73
C LYS A 48 -13.94 6.46 0.23
N GLU A 49 -13.82 5.14 0.17
CA GLU A 49 -14.47 4.21 1.08
C GLU A 49 -13.90 4.29 2.50
N ALA A 50 -12.75 4.94 2.69
CA ALA A 50 -12.14 5.14 3.99
C ALA A 50 -12.89 6.25 4.76
N SER A 51 -13.49 5.89 5.88
CA SER A 51 -14.15 6.89 6.74
C SER A 51 -13.09 7.62 7.57
N LYS A 52 -13.13 8.96 7.58
CA LYS A 52 -12.28 9.78 8.45
C LYS A 52 -12.68 9.50 9.90
N ALA A 53 -11.83 8.78 10.63
CA ALA A 53 -12.22 8.15 11.89
C ALA A 53 -11.89 9.00 13.11
N GLU A 54 -10.86 9.83 13.08
CA GLU A 54 -10.48 10.64 14.24
C GLU A 54 -9.77 11.94 13.84
N ALA A 55 -10.02 12.98 14.63
CA ALA A 55 -9.57 14.35 14.45
C ALA A 55 -8.11 14.45 14.00
N ALA A 56 -7.84 15.31 13.02
CA ALA A 56 -6.49 15.70 12.68
C ALA A 56 -5.84 16.35 13.91
N LEU A 57 -5.02 15.61 14.64
CA LEU A 57 -4.35 16.16 15.81
C LEU A 57 -3.12 16.91 15.33
N LYS A 58 -3.21 18.23 15.36
CA LYS A 58 -2.13 19.14 14.98
C LYS A 58 -1.24 19.38 16.19
N SER A 59 -0.08 18.73 16.23
CA SER A 59 0.99 19.09 17.16
C SER A 59 1.92 20.13 16.52
N SER A 60 2.81 20.74 17.31
CA SER A 60 3.84 21.66 16.81
C SER A 60 4.84 20.98 15.88
N LYS A 61 5.02 19.67 15.99
CA LYS A 61 6.01 18.88 15.22
C LYS A 61 5.41 18.07 14.07
N MET A 62 4.15 17.66 14.17
CA MET A 62 3.52 16.75 13.22
C MET A 62 2.02 16.98 13.12
N GLU A 63 1.47 16.69 11.95
CA GLU A 63 0.03 16.57 11.71
C GLU A 63 -0.26 15.12 11.35
N TYR A 64 -1.30 14.53 11.95
CA TYR A 64 -1.71 13.18 11.58
C TYR A 64 -3.22 13.05 11.47
N VAL A 65 -3.68 12.11 10.66
CA VAL A 65 -5.10 11.78 10.49
C VAL A 65 -5.26 10.27 10.35
N ARG A 66 -6.31 9.74 10.99
CA ARG A 66 -6.65 8.31 10.94
C ARG A 66 -7.86 8.08 10.05
N TYR A 67 -7.72 7.11 9.15
CA TYR A 67 -8.80 6.64 8.28
C TYR A 67 -9.17 5.22 8.65
N ALA A 68 -10.45 4.98 8.96
CA ALA A 68 -10.99 3.65 9.12
C ALA A 68 -11.22 3.02 7.75
N VAL A 69 -10.62 1.85 7.56
CA VAL A 69 -10.66 1.07 6.32
C VAL A 69 -10.99 -0.38 6.70
N PRO A 70 -12.28 -0.74 6.76
CA PRO A 70 -12.69 -2.09 7.12
C PRO A 70 -12.03 -3.13 6.21
N GLY A 71 -11.46 -4.18 6.80
CA GLY A 71 -10.83 -5.28 6.07
C GLY A 71 -9.32 -5.12 5.82
N LEU A 72 -8.72 -3.98 6.18
CA LEU A 72 -7.26 -3.81 6.18
C LEU A 72 -6.64 -4.60 7.35
N ARG A 73 -5.60 -5.39 7.12
CA ARG A 73 -4.89 -6.12 8.19
C ARG A 73 -3.53 -5.45 8.46
N GLU A 74 -3.03 -5.54 9.70
CA GLU A 74 -1.78 -4.88 10.15
C GLU A 74 -0.53 -5.34 9.41
N ASP A 75 -0.53 -6.62 9.02
CA ASP A 75 0.53 -7.29 8.27
C ASP A 75 0.39 -7.11 6.76
N SER A 76 -0.69 -6.47 6.30
CA SER A 76 -0.98 -6.37 4.88
C SER A 76 0.01 -5.42 4.23
N LYS A 77 0.73 -5.94 3.23
CA LYS A 77 1.25 -5.09 2.16
C LYS A 77 0.11 -4.22 1.63
N LEU A 78 0.43 -2.99 1.20
CA LEU A 78 -0.57 -2.18 0.53
C LEU A 78 -1.11 -2.97 -0.67
N PRO A 79 -2.42 -2.95 -0.93
CA PRO A 79 -2.95 -3.50 -2.17
C PRO A 79 -2.22 -2.87 -3.35
N THR A 80 -1.80 -3.67 -4.32
CA THR A 80 -1.00 -3.20 -5.48
C THR A 80 -1.69 -2.05 -6.21
N ALA A 81 -3.02 -2.12 -6.38
CA ALA A 81 -3.81 -1.04 -6.97
C ALA A 81 -3.65 0.31 -6.25
N TYR A 82 -3.53 0.29 -4.91
CA TYR A 82 -3.32 1.51 -4.14
C TYR A 82 -1.89 2.04 -4.25
N GLU A 83 -0.88 1.16 -4.30
CA GLU A 83 0.50 1.58 -4.56
C GLU A 83 0.66 2.25 -5.93
N GLU A 84 -0.03 1.74 -6.95
CA GLU A 84 -0.05 2.31 -8.29
C GLU A 84 -0.76 3.67 -8.32
N GLU A 85 -1.87 3.82 -7.62
CA GLU A 85 -2.56 5.11 -7.50
C GLU A 85 -1.68 6.17 -6.83
N ILE A 86 -1.01 5.82 -5.72
CA ILE A 86 -0.08 6.73 -5.02
C ILE A 86 1.02 7.22 -5.99
N LYS A 87 1.56 6.32 -6.81
CA LYS A 87 2.54 6.66 -7.86
C LYS A 87 1.95 7.52 -8.97
N ALA A 88 0.73 7.23 -9.41
CA ALA A 88 0.03 8.03 -10.43
C ALA A 88 -0.20 9.48 -9.96
N TRP A 89 -0.37 9.68 -8.65
CA TRP A 89 -0.44 11.00 -8.02
C TRP A 89 0.93 11.66 -7.82
N GLY A 90 2.01 11.02 -8.27
CA GLY A 90 3.37 11.55 -8.26
C GLY A 90 4.15 11.32 -6.96
N TRP A 91 3.69 10.43 -6.08
CA TRP A 91 4.42 10.05 -4.88
C TRP A 91 5.30 8.84 -5.12
N THR A 92 6.53 8.89 -4.61
CA THR A 92 7.47 7.77 -4.70
C THR A 92 7.66 7.15 -3.33
N GLU A 93 7.55 5.84 -3.25
CA GLU A 93 7.79 5.10 -2.02
C GLU A 93 9.30 5.02 -1.72
N ASN A 94 9.72 5.49 -0.55
CA ASN A 94 11.07 5.31 -0.04
C ASN A 94 11.14 4.01 0.77
N LYS A 95 11.60 2.93 0.13
CA LYS A 95 11.71 1.61 0.75
C LYS A 95 12.80 1.52 1.81
N ALA A 96 13.82 2.37 1.76
CA ALA A 96 14.93 2.36 2.70
C ALA A 96 14.54 2.84 4.11
N GLU A 97 13.52 3.69 4.20
CA GLU A 97 13.02 4.26 5.46
C GLU A 97 11.79 3.52 6.02
N GLN A 98 11.41 2.38 5.41
CA GLN A 98 10.27 1.61 5.86
C GLN A 98 10.59 0.89 7.17
N THR A 99 9.72 1.07 8.16
CA THR A 99 9.81 0.40 9.45
C THR A 99 8.50 -0.35 9.72
N GLY A 100 8.55 -1.69 9.74
CA GLY A 100 7.40 -2.53 10.05
C GLY A 100 6.21 -2.31 9.10
N SER A 101 5.06 -1.92 9.66
CA SER A 101 3.83 -1.59 8.92
C SER A 101 3.79 -0.13 8.42
N THR A 102 4.87 0.63 8.61
CA THR A 102 4.98 2.01 8.16
C THR A 102 5.65 2.08 6.79
N ARG A 103 5.02 2.84 5.89
CA ARG A 103 5.50 3.14 4.54
C ARG A 103 5.81 4.63 4.44
N VAL A 104 6.91 4.97 3.78
CA VAL A 104 7.34 6.37 3.63
C VAL A 104 7.21 6.76 2.16
N PHE A 105 6.59 7.91 1.90
CA PHE A 105 6.36 8.45 0.57
C PHE A 105 6.94 9.85 0.45
N MET A 106 7.52 10.14 -0.71
CA MET A 106 8.16 11.41 -1.02
C MET A 106 7.61 12.02 -2.31
N LYS A 107 7.37 13.34 -2.28
CA LYS A 107 7.01 14.15 -3.45
C LYS A 107 7.43 15.59 -3.21
N ASN A 108 8.20 16.18 -4.14
CA ASN A 108 8.59 17.60 -4.09
C ASN A 108 9.12 18.08 -2.72
N ASN A 109 10.08 17.35 -2.13
CA ASN A 109 10.64 17.62 -0.79
C ASN A 109 9.66 17.48 0.38
N GLN A 110 8.44 16.99 0.15
CA GLN A 110 7.48 16.65 1.17
C GLN A 110 7.52 15.15 1.47
N ILE A 111 7.37 14.81 2.74
CA ILE A 111 7.43 13.44 3.25
C ILE A 111 6.11 13.12 3.94
N ILE A 112 5.56 11.95 3.63
CA ILE A 112 4.37 11.42 4.27
C ILE A 112 4.68 10.00 4.75
N GLN A 113 4.29 9.70 5.99
CA GLN A 113 4.38 8.35 6.53
C GLN A 113 2.98 7.77 6.65
N LEU A 114 2.79 6.57 6.11
CA LEU A 114 1.54 5.82 6.16
C LEU A 114 1.77 4.60 7.05
N SER A 115 1.16 4.60 8.24
CA SER A 115 1.19 3.44 9.14
C SER A 115 -0.06 2.60 8.95
N LEU A 116 0.13 1.32 8.67
CA LEU A 116 -0.97 0.36 8.53
C LEU A 116 -1.29 -0.28 9.87
N GLN A 117 -2.58 -0.24 10.20
CA GLN A 117 -3.17 -0.79 11.42
C GLN A 117 -4.36 -1.69 11.05
N LYS A 118 -4.88 -2.45 12.02
CA LYS A 118 -6.06 -3.29 11.79
C LYS A 118 -7.26 -2.39 11.53
N ASN A 119 -7.91 -2.59 10.40
CA ASN A 119 -9.06 -1.82 9.92
C ASN A 119 -8.82 -0.30 9.80
N ALA A 120 -7.57 0.15 9.74
CA ALA A 120 -7.27 1.57 9.62
C ALA A 120 -5.86 1.84 9.12
N PHE A 121 -5.66 3.02 8.54
CA PHE A 121 -4.32 3.55 8.38
C PHE A 121 -4.23 4.96 8.94
N ILE A 122 -3.01 5.36 9.29
CA ILE A 122 -2.72 6.68 9.81
C ILE A 122 -1.73 7.36 8.88
N LEU A 123 -2.08 8.54 8.39
CA LEU A 123 -1.17 9.42 7.68
C LEU A 123 -0.51 10.37 8.67
N TYR A 124 0.81 10.45 8.62
CA TYR A 124 1.63 11.40 9.35
C TYR A 124 2.34 12.33 8.37
N ILE A 125 2.24 13.63 8.61
CA ILE A 125 2.94 14.68 7.89
C ILE A 125 3.84 15.41 8.89
N PRO A 126 5.16 15.18 8.84
CA PRO A 126 6.12 15.97 9.61
C PRO A 126 6.05 17.45 9.19
N LYS A 127 6.03 18.39 10.14
CA LYS A 127 6.07 19.83 9.82
C LYS A 127 7.48 20.32 9.45
N THR A 128 8.50 19.54 9.78
CA THR A 128 9.89 19.75 9.37
C THR A 128 10.40 18.51 8.66
N ASN A 129 11.07 18.71 7.52
CA ASN A 129 11.72 17.62 6.77
C ASN A 129 12.87 16.98 7.56
N ASP A 130 13.33 17.62 8.64
CA ASP A 130 14.43 17.16 9.50
C ASP A 130 14.17 15.80 10.14
N VAL A 131 12.92 15.42 10.40
CA VAL A 131 12.60 14.17 11.12
C VAL A 131 12.88 12.93 10.25
N ALA A 132 12.80 13.06 8.92
CA ALA A 132 13.20 12.00 8.00
C ALA A 132 14.66 12.13 7.56
N VAL A 133 15.16 13.36 7.39
CA VAL A 133 16.57 13.61 7.03
C VAL A 133 17.54 13.17 8.13
N GLN A 134 17.11 13.08 9.40
CA GLN A 134 17.93 12.46 10.46
C GLN A 134 18.17 10.96 10.23
N GLY A 135 17.33 10.24 9.47
CA GLY A 135 17.61 8.88 9.01
C GLY A 135 18.68 8.83 7.91
N LEU A 136 18.72 9.85 7.05
CA LEU A 136 19.71 9.97 5.96
C LEU A 136 21.10 10.42 6.47
N ASN A 137 21.15 11.31 7.45
CA ASN A 137 22.40 11.91 7.92
C ASN A 137 23.18 11.01 8.91
N ASN A 138 22.50 10.10 9.62
CA ASN A 138 23.14 9.20 10.57
C ASN A 138 23.84 8.00 9.91
N GLN A 139 23.58 7.73 8.62
CA GLN A 139 24.24 6.65 7.87
C GLN A 139 25.37 7.13 6.96
N ALA A 140 25.51 8.45 6.77
CA ALA A 140 26.62 9.07 6.03
C ALA A 140 27.81 9.49 6.91
N ASN A 141 27.68 9.42 8.24
CA ASN A 141 28.67 9.92 9.21
C ASN A 141 29.14 8.88 10.25
N ASN A 142 29.20 7.59 9.89
CA ASN A 142 29.89 6.61 10.73
C ASN A 142 31.15 6.11 10.01
N PRO A 143 32.36 6.64 10.34
CA PRO A 143 33.63 6.09 9.86
C PRO A 143 33.95 4.71 10.45
#